data_AF-A0AA97FNB4-F1
#
_entry.id   AF-A0AA97FNB4-F1
#
_cell.length_a   1.000
_cell.length_b   1.000
_cell.length_c   1.000
_cell.angle_alpha   90.00
_cell.angle_beta   90.00
_cell.angle_gamma   90.00
#
_symmetry.space_group_name_H-M   'P 1'
#
loop_
_entity.id
_entity.type
_entity.pdbx_description
1 polymer ?
#
loop_
_entity_poly.entity_id
_entity_poly.type
_entity_poly.pdbx_seq_one_letter_code
_entity_poly.pdbx_strand_id
1 'polypeptide(L)'
;MNKVFAFLAVLAVLFSVPAMAEEEKAIVHEDRSDISQIMYKWGFYRDHGMWDELRSTFHPEGTIQVTWFAGKFSDFVDASIKMAEGGADSIHIMKPSIVDVVGDRAIAITPASITARANPGVEIDLSSEAYFFDFVERRDGEWKILRRICVYQKDRMDSVLPSIRFWLMSWFVDTETHHPAYKFLGGALAMQGYTIEPQVVDNTEESRALYAEGQAWLREGS
;
A
#
# COMPACT_ATOMS: atom_id res chain seq x y z
N MET A 1 -6.61 42.29 -48.60
CA MET A 1 -6.25 40.99 -48.01
C MET A 1 -5.46 41.24 -46.73
N ASN A 2 -5.99 40.88 -45.54
CA ASN A 2 -5.25 40.58 -44.28
C ASN A 2 -6.02 40.72 -42.96
N LYS A 3 -7.30 41.15 -42.94
CA LYS A 3 -8.06 41.21 -41.67
C LYS A 3 -8.90 39.98 -41.33
N VAL A 4 -9.22 39.14 -42.33
CA VAL A 4 -10.05 37.93 -42.14
C VAL A 4 -9.24 36.75 -41.59
N PHE A 5 -7.94 36.65 -41.89
CA PHE A 5 -7.08 35.57 -41.38
C PHE A 5 -6.73 35.70 -39.89
N ALA A 6 -6.63 36.92 -39.36
CA ALA A 6 -6.34 37.14 -37.94
C ALA A 6 -7.51 36.74 -37.01
N PHE A 7 -8.76 36.79 -37.50
CA PHE A 7 -9.94 36.46 -36.69
C PHE A 7 -10.18 34.95 -36.56
N LEU A 8 -9.79 34.16 -37.57
CA LEU A 8 -9.88 32.69 -37.55
C LEU A 8 -8.85 32.05 -36.63
N ALA A 9 -7.65 32.62 -36.52
CA ALA A 9 -6.61 32.11 -35.61
C ALA A 9 -6.97 32.32 -34.13
N VAL A 10 -7.63 33.43 -33.79
CA VAL A 10 -8.05 33.72 -32.39
C VAL A 10 -9.24 32.86 -31.97
N LEU A 11 -10.15 32.51 -32.90
CA LEU A 11 -11.29 31.64 -32.59
C LEU A 11 -10.87 30.17 -32.37
N ALA A 12 -9.89 29.66 -33.15
CA ALA A 12 -9.37 28.31 -32.98
C ALA A 12 -8.68 28.09 -31.62
N VAL A 13 -8.01 29.13 -31.10
CA VAL A 13 -7.35 29.10 -29.78
C VAL A 13 -8.37 29.08 -28.63
N LEU A 14 -9.56 29.66 -28.81
CA LEU A 14 -10.61 29.68 -27.77
C LEU A 14 -11.36 28.35 -27.65
N PHE A 15 -11.45 27.56 -28.73
CA PHE A 15 -12.04 26.22 -28.69
C PHE A 15 -11.03 25.12 -28.31
N SER A 16 -9.72 25.34 -28.48
CA SER A 16 -8.69 24.34 -28.17
C SER A 16 -8.37 24.22 -26.68
N VAL A 17 -8.41 25.32 -25.93
CA VAL A 17 -8.12 25.32 -24.48
C VAL A 17 -9.11 24.44 -23.67
N PRO A 18 -10.44 24.53 -23.86
CA PRO A 18 -11.35 23.65 -23.13
C PRO A 18 -11.20 22.18 -23.52
N ALA A 19 -10.92 21.87 -24.80
CA ALA A 19 -10.68 20.50 -25.25
C ALA A 19 -9.40 19.91 -24.66
N MET A 20 -8.31 20.67 -24.62
CA MET A 20 -7.04 20.23 -23.99
C MET A 20 -7.20 20.02 -22.48
N ALA A 21 -7.92 20.89 -21.79
CA ALA A 21 -8.19 20.73 -20.35
C ALA A 21 -9.08 19.51 -20.05
N GLU A 22 -10.01 19.18 -20.96
CA GLU A 22 -10.86 17.99 -20.85
C GLU A 22 -10.07 16.70 -21.13
N GLU A 23 -9.15 16.73 -22.09
CA GLU A 23 -8.20 15.64 -22.39
C GLU A 23 -7.22 15.40 -21.23
N GLU A 24 -6.60 16.46 -20.69
CA GLU A 24 -5.73 16.39 -19.52
C GLU A 24 -6.47 15.82 -18.30
N LYS A 25 -7.70 16.29 -18.06
CA LYS A 25 -8.54 15.77 -16.99
C LYS A 25 -8.90 14.30 -17.20
N ALA A 26 -9.20 13.88 -18.43
CA ALA A 26 -9.48 12.48 -18.76
C ALA A 26 -8.26 11.58 -18.51
N ILE A 27 -7.06 12.03 -18.89
CA ILE A 27 -5.79 11.31 -18.64
C ILE A 27 -5.56 11.15 -17.14
N VAL A 28 -5.72 12.21 -16.34
CA VAL A 28 -5.57 12.11 -14.87
C VAL A 28 -6.60 11.16 -14.24
N HIS A 29 -7.81 11.06 -14.81
CA HIS A 29 -8.81 10.09 -14.35
C HIS A 29 -8.41 8.65 -14.68
N GLU A 30 -7.85 8.41 -15.87
CA GLU A 30 -7.31 7.10 -16.27
C GLU A 30 -6.12 6.71 -15.40
N ASP A 31 -5.14 7.60 -15.22
CA ASP A 31 -3.96 7.39 -14.36
C ASP A 31 -4.39 6.99 -12.93
N ARG A 32 -5.34 7.70 -12.33
CA ARG A 32 -5.87 7.38 -11.00
C ARG A 32 -6.56 6.01 -10.96
N SER A 33 -7.28 5.64 -12.02
CA SER A 33 -7.93 4.34 -12.14
C SER A 33 -6.90 3.21 -12.21
N ASP A 34 -5.88 3.37 -13.06
CA ASP A 34 -4.80 2.40 -13.23
C ASP A 34 -4.02 2.20 -11.94
N ILE A 35 -3.66 3.28 -11.26
CA ILE A 35 -2.97 3.23 -9.97
C ILE A 35 -3.84 2.52 -8.93
N SER A 36 -5.13 2.86 -8.85
CA SER A 36 -6.04 2.20 -7.90
C SER A 36 -6.17 0.70 -8.19
N GLN A 37 -6.21 0.30 -9.47
CA GLN A 37 -6.22 -1.10 -9.89
C GLN A 37 -4.95 -1.84 -9.46
N ILE A 38 -3.77 -1.20 -9.53
CA ILE A 38 -2.52 -1.79 -9.02
C ILE A 38 -2.65 -2.12 -7.53
N MET A 39 -3.27 -1.24 -6.73
CA MET A 39 -3.43 -1.46 -5.29
C MET A 39 -4.32 -2.68 -4.98
N TYR A 40 -5.44 -2.82 -5.68
CA TYR A 40 -6.32 -3.98 -5.54
C TYR A 40 -5.65 -5.27 -6.01
N LYS A 41 -4.98 -5.21 -7.18
CA LYS A 41 -4.23 -6.32 -7.76
C LYS A 41 -3.16 -6.82 -6.80
N TRP A 42 -2.38 -5.92 -6.19
CA TRP A 42 -1.34 -6.32 -5.24
C TRP A 42 -1.89 -7.16 -4.09
N GLY A 43 -2.98 -6.72 -3.44
CA GLY A 43 -3.59 -7.44 -2.33
C GLY A 43 -4.09 -8.80 -2.77
N PHE A 44 -4.85 -8.82 -3.88
CA PHE A 44 -5.39 -10.06 -4.43
C PHE A 44 -4.29 -11.05 -4.83
N TYR A 45 -3.27 -10.61 -5.57
CA TYR A 45 -2.19 -11.47 -6.05
C TYR A 45 -1.36 -12.05 -4.92
N ARG A 46 -1.07 -11.24 -3.89
CA ARG A 46 -0.33 -11.70 -2.71
C ARG A 46 -1.07 -12.81 -1.98
N ASP A 47 -2.36 -12.64 -1.74
CA ASP A 47 -3.11 -13.59 -0.93
C ASP A 47 -3.49 -14.87 -1.69
N HIS A 48 -3.48 -14.83 -3.03
CA HIS A 48 -3.80 -15.99 -3.88
C HIS A 48 -2.56 -16.66 -4.49
N GLY A 49 -1.35 -16.25 -4.09
CA GLY A 49 -0.11 -16.83 -4.57
C GLY A 49 0.19 -16.62 -6.06
N MET A 50 -0.34 -15.53 -6.63
CA MET A 50 -0.07 -15.12 -8.01
C MET A 50 1.25 -14.35 -8.05
N TRP A 51 2.36 -15.07 -7.86
CA TRP A 51 3.66 -14.46 -7.54
C TRP A 51 4.27 -13.66 -8.70
N ASP A 52 4.10 -14.11 -9.94
CA ASP A 52 4.61 -13.40 -11.12
C ASP A 52 3.83 -12.11 -11.36
N GLU A 53 2.50 -12.17 -11.21
CA GLU A 53 1.63 -11.01 -11.29
C GLU A 53 1.89 -10.05 -10.13
N LEU A 54 2.13 -10.56 -8.92
CA LEU A 54 2.54 -9.74 -7.78
C LEU A 54 3.82 -8.98 -8.08
N ARG A 55 4.87 -9.65 -8.61
CA ARG A 55 6.13 -8.98 -9.02
C ARG A 55 5.89 -7.86 -10.02
N SER A 56 4.92 -8.00 -10.92
CA SER A 56 4.62 -7.01 -11.94
C SER A 56 4.09 -5.67 -11.41
N THR A 57 3.61 -5.61 -10.16
CA THR A 57 3.05 -4.38 -9.58
C THR A 57 4.12 -3.36 -9.14
N PHE A 58 5.40 -3.76 -9.11
CA PHE A 58 6.53 -2.91 -8.72
C PHE A 58 7.52 -2.72 -9.87
N HIS A 59 8.24 -1.59 -9.83
CA HIS A 59 9.47 -1.45 -10.61
C HIS A 59 10.54 -2.42 -10.08
N PRO A 60 11.51 -2.85 -10.91
CA PRO A 60 12.52 -3.85 -10.51
C PRO A 60 13.34 -3.49 -9.27
N GLU A 61 13.61 -2.20 -9.05
CA GLU A 61 14.32 -1.67 -7.89
C GLU A 61 13.40 -1.29 -6.72
N GLY A 62 12.09 -1.51 -6.87
CA GLY A 62 11.10 -1.06 -5.92
C GLY A 62 11.25 -1.70 -4.54
N THR A 63 10.84 -0.98 -3.50
CA THR A 63 11.01 -1.40 -2.10
C THR A 63 9.71 -1.43 -1.33
N ILE A 64 9.65 -2.28 -0.31
CA ILE A 64 8.50 -2.41 0.59
C ILE A 64 8.97 -2.47 2.05
N GLN A 65 8.22 -1.82 2.93
CA GLN A 65 8.37 -1.89 4.37
C GLN A 65 7.03 -2.27 5.03
N VAL A 66 7.01 -3.41 5.70
CA VAL A 66 5.91 -3.97 6.50
C VAL A 66 6.47 -4.58 7.79
N THR A 67 5.62 -4.96 8.75
CA THR A 67 6.01 -5.43 10.09
C THR A 67 7.12 -6.49 10.12
N TRP A 68 7.15 -7.41 9.15
CA TRP A 68 8.07 -8.54 9.11
C TRP A 68 9.13 -8.44 8.00
N PHE A 69 9.12 -7.37 7.19
CA PHE A 69 10.02 -7.24 6.05
C PHE A 69 10.29 -5.78 5.68
N ALA A 70 11.56 -5.45 5.44
CA ALA A 70 11.97 -4.18 4.85
C ALA A 70 13.07 -4.44 3.81
N GLY A 71 12.86 -4.03 2.55
CA GLY A 71 13.86 -4.24 1.51
C GLY A 71 13.29 -4.22 0.09
N LYS A 72 14.01 -4.87 -0.83
CA LYS A 72 13.59 -5.01 -2.23
C LYS A 72 12.30 -5.81 -2.34
N PHE A 73 11.42 -5.39 -3.24
CA PHE A 73 10.15 -6.06 -3.44
C PHE A 73 10.30 -7.47 -4.02
N SER A 74 11.32 -7.72 -4.86
CA SER A 74 11.66 -9.07 -5.34
C SER A 74 11.86 -10.06 -4.20
N ASP A 75 12.60 -9.61 -3.18
CA ASP A 75 13.01 -10.41 -2.04
C ASP A 75 11.83 -10.58 -1.06
N PHE A 76 10.95 -9.57 -0.98
CA PHE A 76 9.68 -9.67 -0.28
C PHE A 76 8.77 -10.76 -0.88
N VAL A 77 8.69 -10.86 -2.20
CA VAL A 77 7.89 -11.92 -2.85
C VAL A 77 8.49 -13.29 -2.55
N ASP A 78 9.82 -13.44 -2.63
CA ASP A 78 10.50 -14.70 -2.27
C ASP A 78 10.24 -15.10 -0.81
N ALA A 79 10.28 -14.13 0.10
CA ALA A 79 9.96 -14.37 1.50
C ALA A 79 8.47 -14.71 1.70
N SER A 80 7.57 -14.05 0.97
CA SER A 80 6.12 -14.33 1.02
C SER A 80 5.78 -15.73 0.53
N ILE A 81 6.47 -16.23 -0.51
CA ILE A 81 6.33 -17.62 -0.97
C ILE A 81 6.65 -18.59 0.18
N LYS A 82 7.78 -18.39 0.87
CA LYS A 82 8.17 -19.24 2.01
C LYS A 82 7.16 -19.18 3.15
N MET A 83 6.58 -18.01 3.42
CA MET A 83 5.52 -17.89 4.44
C MET A 83 4.27 -18.68 4.04
N ALA A 84 3.85 -18.59 2.78
CA ALA A 84 2.69 -19.32 2.27
C ALA A 84 2.92 -20.84 2.30
N GLU A 85 4.11 -21.31 1.92
CA GLU A 85 4.52 -22.73 2.04
C GLU A 85 4.52 -23.20 3.51
N GLY A 86 4.78 -22.31 4.46
CA GLY A 86 4.66 -22.54 5.90
C GLY A 86 3.22 -22.56 6.43
N GLY A 87 2.22 -22.37 5.56
CA GLY A 87 0.80 -22.39 5.92
C GLY A 87 0.25 -21.06 6.44
N ALA A 88 0.99 -19.96 6.27
CA ALA A 88 0.47 -18.64 6.59
C ALA A 88 -0.67 -18.27 5.63
N ASP A 89 -1.83 -17.93 6.19
CA ASP A 89 -3.01 -17.50 5.45
C ASP A 89 -3.46 -16.13 5.95
N SER A 90 -3.31 -15.12 5.09
CA SER A 90 -3.62 -13.72 5.40
C SER A 90 -4.40 -13.11 4.24
N ILE A 91 -5.37 -12.27 4.57
CA ILE A 91 -6.22 -11.56 3.62
C ILE A 91 -6.02 -10.06 3.81
N HIS A 92 -5.73 -9.37 2.72
CA HIS A 92 -5.55 -7.92 2.61
C HIS A 92 -6.77 -7.31 1.94
N ILE A 93 -7.68 -6.78 2.77
CA ILE A 93 -8.86 -6.07 2.29
C ILE A 93 -8.45 -4.64 1.97
N MET A 94 -8.18 -4.38 0.70
CA MET A 94 -7.85 -3.05 0.19
C MET A 94 -9.11 -2.18 0.09
N LYS A 95 -9.10 -0.99 0.67
CA LYS A 95 -10.19 0.00 0.61
C LYS A 95 -9.85 1.04 -0.47
N PRO A 96 -10.81 1.88 -0.93
CA PRO A 96 -10.54 2.87 -1.97
C PRO A 96 -9.35 3.78 -1.67
N SER A 97 -8.48 3.93 -2.67
CA SER A 97 -7.26 4.75 -2.58
C SER A 97 -7.55 6.23 -2.77
N ILE A 98 -6.81 7.08 -2.06
CA ILE A 98 -6.65 8.50 -2.39
C ILE A 98 -5.40 8.61 -3.27
N VAL A 99 -5.54 9.19 -4.46
CA VAL A 99 -4.45 9.22 -5.46
C VAL A 99 -4.23 10.63 -5.99
N ASP A 100 -3.01 11.14 -5.79
CA ASP A 100 -2.53 12.40 -6.33
C ASP A 100 -1.48 12.13 -7.41
N VAL A 101 -1.64 12.74 -8.58
CA VAL A 101 -0.79 12.53 -9.77
C VAL A 101 -0.19 13.87 -10.20
N VAL A 102 1.11 13.90 -10.46
CA VAL A 102 1.86 15.04 -11.02
C VAL A 102 2.86 14.48 -12.04
N GLY A 103 2.63 14.77 -13.33
CA GLY A 103 3.45 14.24 -14.42
C GLY A 103 3.50 12.71 -14.40
N ASP A 104 4.70 12.15 -14.34
CA ASP A 104 4.95 10.70 -14.28
C ASP A 104 5.07 10.17 -12.84
N ARG A 105 4.66 10.94 -11.83
CA ARG A 105 4.70 10.55 -10.41
C ARG A 105 3.33 10.60 -9.79
N ALA A 106 3.09 9.68 -8.86
CA ALA A 106 1.87 9.66 -8.08
C ALA A 106 2.10 9.16 -6.65
N ILE A 107 1.32 9.70 -5.71
CA ILE A 107 1.19 9.17 -4.36
C ILE A 107 -0.17 8.51 -4.25
N ALA A 108 -0.20 7.26 -3.79
CA ALA A 108 -1.43 6.56 -3.45
C ALA A 108 -1.45 6.23 -1.95
N ILE A 109 -2.50 6.63 -1.26
CA ILE A 109 -2.77 6.27 0.13
C ILE A 109 -3.95 5.31 0.13
N THR A 110 -3.68 4.05 0.48
CA THR A 110 -4.68 2.97 0.38
C THR A 110 -4.90 2.32 1.75
N PRO A 111 -6.03 2.60 2.42
CA PRO A 111 -6.36 1.92 3.66
C PRO A 111 -6.55 0.42 3.44
N ALA A 112 -6.09 -0.39 4.39
CA ALA A 112 -6.13 -1.85 4.33
C ALA A 112 -6.50 -2.45 5.69
N SER A 113 -7.29 -3.51 5.67
CA SER A 113 -7.47 -4.40 6.81
C SER A 113 -6.76 -5.71 6.51
N ILE A 114 -5.82 -6.10 7.38
CA ILE A 114 -5.06 -7.34 7.27
C ILE A 114 -5.65 -8.31 8.27
N THR A 115 -6.20 -9.43 7.81
CA THR A 115 -6.74 -10.46 8.68
C THR A 115 -6.02 -11.77 8.47
N ALA A 116 -5.73 -12.50 9.54
CA ALA A 116 -5.10 -13.81 9.46
C ALA A 116 -5.70 -14.74 10.52
N ARG A 117 -5.88 -16.00 10.15
CA ARG A 117 -6.30 -17.05 11.09
C ARG A 117 -5.11 -17.94 11.41
N ALA A 118 -4.95 -18.28 12.69
CA ALA A 118 -3.91 -19.18 13.15
C ALA A 118 -4.44 -20.13 14.23
N ASN A 119 -3.75 -21.26 14.42
CA ASN A 119 -4.06 -22.21 15.48
C ASN A 119 -2.79 -22.66 16.23
N PRO A 120 -2.19 -21.81 17.08
CA PRO A 120 -1.09 -22.19 17.97
C PRO A 120 -1.53 -23.07 19.16
N GLY A 121 -2.58 -23.89 18.99
CA GLY A 121 -3.21 -24.71 20.05
C GLY A 121 -4.57 -24.18 20.53
N VAL A 122 -4.93 -22.97 20.11
CA VAL A 122 -6.28 -22.38 20.17
C VAL A 122 -6.50 -21.59 18.89
N GLU A 123 -7.66 -21.75 18.26
CA GLU A 123 -7.99 -21.03 17.02
C GLU A 123 -8.22 -19.54 17.32
N ILE A 124 -7.47 -18.69 16.62
CA ILE A 124 -7.50 -17.25 16.77
C ILE A 124 -7.61 -16.55 15.43
N ASP A 125 -8.26 -15.39 15.45
CA ASP A 125 -8.23 -14.41 14.37
C ASP A 125 -7.41 -13.20 14.82
N LEU A 126 -6.52 -12.76 13.95
CA LEU A 126 -5.80 -11.50 14.08
C LEU A 126 -6.34 -10.53 13.04
N SER A 127 -6.57 -9.28 13.43
CA SER A 127 -6.93 -8.18 12.55
C SER A 127 -6.02 -6.98 12.80
N SER A 128 -5.51 -6.37 11.74
CA SER A 128 -4.69 -5.16 11.79
C SER A 128 -5.21 -4.14 10.80
N GLU A 129 -5.48 -2.93 11.29
CA GLU A 129 -5.85 -1.78 10.48
C GLU A 129 -4.61 -0.95 10.19
N ALA A 130 -4.40 -0.67 8.91
CA ALA A 130 -3.27 0.10 8.42
C ALA A 130 -3.66 0.85 7.13
N TYR A 131 -2.74 1.64 6.60
CA TYR A 131 -2.78 2.05 5.20
C TYR A 131 -1.41 1.89 4.56
N PHE A 132 -1.41 1.61 3.26
CA PHE A 132 -0.20 1.69 2.45
C PHE A 132 -0.04 3.12 1.94
N PHE A 133 1.17 3.65 2.08
CA PHE A 133 1.61 4.89 1.48
C PHE A 133 2.58 4.53 0.35
N ASP A 134 2.14 4.76 -0.88
CA ASP A 134 2.81 4.29 -2.09
C ASP A 134 3.33 5.45 -2.92
N PHE A 135 4.60 5.35 -3.31
CA PHE A 135 5.25 6.16 -4.32
C PHE A 135 5.18 5.38 -5.63
N VAL A 136 4.47 5.91 -6.62
CA VAL A 136 4.17 5.24 -7.89
C VAL A 136 4.74 6.08 -9.02
N GLU A 137 5.45 5.45 -9.94
CA GLU A 137 6.09 6.14 -11.06
C GLU A 137 5.68 5.50 -12.38
N ARG A 138 5.44 6.33 -13.40
CA ARG A 138 5.18 5.89 -14.76
C ARG A 138 6.50 5.81 -15.53
N ARG A 139 6.76 4.67 -16.15
CA ARG A 139 7.91 4.46 -17.06
C ARG A 139 7.43 3.68 -18.26
N ASP A 140 7.85 4.10 -19.46
CA ASP A 140 7.46 3.48 -20.72
C ASP A 140 5.93 3.31 -20.88
N GLY A 141 5.16 4.25 -20.31
CA GLY A 141 3.69 4.26 -20.34
C GLY A 141 3.01 3.42 -19.25
N GLU A 142 3.75 2.75 -18.36
CA GLU A 142 3.18 1.90 -17.30
C GLU A 142 3.43 2.46 -15.91
N TRP A 143 2.36 2.58 -15.11
CA TRP A 143 2.46 2.87 -13.68
C TRP A 143 2.87 1.62 -12.90
N LYS A 144 3.89 1.75 -12.03
CA LYS A 144 4.27 0.71 -11.06
C LYS A 144 4.74 1.33 -9.75
N ILE A 145 4.63 0.55 -8.67
CA ILE A 145 5.06 1.00 -7.34
C ILE A 145 6.59 1.03 -7.29
N LEU A 146 7.15 2.16 -6.88
CA LEU A 146 8.58 2.33 -6.61
C LEU A 146 8.88 2.11 -5.13
N ARG A 147 8.01 2.57 -4.23
CA ARG A 147 8.18 2.36 -2.79
C ARG A 147 6.84 2.26 -2.08
N ARG A 148 6.72 1.28 -1.20
CA ARG A 148 5.57 1.07 -0.33
C ARG A 148 5.97 1.09 1.13
N ILE A 149 5.25 1.86 1.94
CA ILE A 149 5.38 1.84 3.40
C ILE A 149 4.01 1.53 3.99
N CYS A 150 3.94 0.56 4.89
CA CYS A 150 2.75 0.31 5.68
C CYS A 150 2.75 1.19 6.94
N VAL A 151 1.64 1.89 7.17
CA VAL A 151 1.43 2.74 8.35
C VAL A 151 0.33 2.14 9.21
N TYR A 152 0.68 1.76 10.44
CA TYR A 152 -0.19 1.00 11.33
C TYR A 152 -1.04 1.90 12.20
N GLN A 153 -2.29 1.51 12.43
CA GLN A 153 -3.28 2.30 13.19
C GLN A 153 -3.69 1.61 14.49
N LYS A 154 -4.09 0.34 14.40
CA LYS A 154 -4.48 -0.50 15.52
C LYS A 154 -4.56 -1.95 15.08
N ASP A 155 -4.45 -2.86 16.04
CA ASP A 155 -4.69 -4.28 15.80
C ASP A 155 -5.44 -4.93 16.97
N ARG A 156 -5.87 -6.16 16.74
CA ARG A 156 -6.62 -6.98 17.68
C ARG A 156 -6.38 -8.45 17.41
N MET A 157 -6.40 -9.24 18.47
CA MET A 157 -6.42 -10.70 18.43
C MET A 157 -7.63 -11.23 19.20
N ASP A 158 -8.35 -12.18 18.61
CA ASP A 158 -9.56 -12.78 19.16
C ASP A 158 -9.49 -14.30 19.10
N SER A 159 -10.04 -14.97 20.10
CA SER A 159 -10.36 -16.40 19.98
C SER A 159 -11.61 -16.60 19.12
N VAL A 160 -11.57 -17.54 18.17
CA VAL A 160 -12.73 -17.84 17.31
C VAL A 160 -13.90 -18.42 18.12
N LEU A 161 -13.60 -19.18 19.17
CA LEU A 161 -14.56 -19.69 20.14
C LEU A 161 -14.18 -19.24 21.56
N PRO A 162 -15.16 -19.13 22.49
CA PRO A 162 -14.85 -18.87 23.89
C PRO A 162 -13.81 -19.86 24.42
N SER A 163 -12.68 -19.35 24.89
CA SER A 163 -11.53 -20.19 25.22
C SER A 163 -10.75 -19.68 26.42
N ILE A 164 -10.72 -20.48 27.49
CA ILE A 164 -9.81 -20.25 28.61
C ILE A 164 -8.34 -20.32 28.16
N ARG A 165 -8.02 -21.15 27.16
CA ARG A 165 -6.67 -21.27 26.62
C ARG A 165 -6.20 -19.98 25.96
N PHE A 166 -7.09 -19.25 25.29
CA PHE A 166 -6.77 -17.94 24.74
C PHE A 166 -6.44 -16.93 25.84
N TRP A 167 -7.25 -16.90 26.90
CA TRP A 167 -6.95 -16.05 28.05
C TRP A 167 -5.59 -16.37 28.67
N LEU A 168 -5.25 -17.66 28.86
CA LEU A 168 -3.92 -18.06 29.34
C LEU A 168 -2.80 -17.66 28.37
N MET A 169 -3.04 -17.76 27.06
CA MET A 169 -2.07 -17.43 26.01
C MET A 169 -1.69 -15.94 26.02
N SER A 170 -2.60 -15.05 26.41
CA SER A 170 -2.31 -13.60 26.50
C SER A 170 -1.16 -13.24 27.44
N TRP A 171 -0.76 -14.14 28.35
CA TRP A 171 0.43 -13.94 29.20
C TRP A 171 1.75 -14.30 28.54
N PHE A 172 1.72 -14.97 27.38
CA PHE A 172 2.90 -15.44 26.65
C PHE A 172 3.11 -14.70 25.33
N VAL A 173 2.10 -13.96 24.85
CA VAL A 173 2.25 -13.08 23.69
C VAL A 173 2.90 -11.78 24.15
N ASP A 174 4.08 -11.48 23.63
CA ASP A 174 4.75 -10.22 23.94
C ASP A 174 4.09 -9.04 23.21
N THR A 175 3.16 -8.39 23.92
CA THR A 175 2.51 -7.17 23.43
C THR A 175 3.08 -5.89 24.03
N GLU A 176 4.03 -6.00 24.97
CA GLU A 176 4.54 -4.84 25.74
C GLU A 176 5.77 -4.21 25.06
N THR A 177 6.55 -5.00 24.33
CA THR A 177 7.71 -4.48 23.58
C THR A 177 7.34 -3.84 22.24
N HIS A 178 6.10 -4.00 21.80
CA HIS A 178 5.61 -3.51 20.52
C HIS A 178 4.69 -2.29 20.69
N HIS A 179 4.68 -1.38 19.71
CA HIS A 179 3.82 -0.20 19.75
C HIS A 179 2.31 -0.59 19.74
N PRO A 180 1.43 0.12 20.47
CA PRO A 180 -0.01 -0.19 20.54
C PRO A 180 -0.76 -0.32 19.20
N ALA A 181 -0.20 0.21 18.12
CA ALA A 181 -0.81 0.19 16.79
C ALA A 181 -0.68 -1.17 16.07
N TYR A 182 0.27 -2.02 16.48
CA TYR A 182 0.58 -3.30 15.84
C TYR A 182 1.09 -4.36 16.84
N LYS A 183 0.73 -4.24 18.12
CA LYS A 183 1.34 -5.05 19.19
C LYS A 183 0.97 -6.53 19.15
N PHE A 184 -0.24 -6.86 18.72
CA PHE A 184 -0.68 -8.25 18.58
C PHE A 184 -0.08 -8.89 17.33
N LEU A 185 0.01 -8.13 16.23
CA LEU A 185 0.66 -8.55 14.98
C LEU A 185 2.15 -8.79 15.21
N GLY A 186 2.84 -7.82 15.83
CA GLY A 186 4.25 -7.94 16.19
C GLY A 186 4.51 -9.14 17.11
N GLY A 187 3.74 -9.27 18.20
CA GLY A 187 3.85 -10.41 19.11
C GLY A 187 3.62 -11.77 18.42
N ALA A 188 2.62 -11.88 17.55
CA ALA A 188 2.34 -13.11 16.80
C ALA A 188 3.47 -13.48 15.82
N LEU A 189 4.02 -12.49 15.12
CA LEU A 189 5.15 -12.68 14.20
C LEU A 189 6.45 -13.02 14.96
N ALA A 190 6.69 -12.39 16.11
CA ALA A 190 7.84 -12.69 16.97
C ALA A 190 7.81 -14.14 17.47
N MET A 191 6.62 -14.67 17.82
CA MET A 191 6.45 -16.09 18.18
C MET A 191 6.79 -17.05 17.02
N GLN A 192 6.72 -16.59 15.78
CA GLN A 192 7.13 -17.34 14.59
C GLN A 192 8.62 -17.15 14.23
N GLY A 193 9.36 -16.36 15.03
CA GLY A 193 10.79 -16.12 14.83
C GLY A 193 11.13 -14.92 13.95
N TYR A 194 10.16 -14.09 13.57
CA TYR A 194 10.44 -12.84 12.86
C TYR A 194 10.98 -11.77 13.80
N THR A 195 11.95 -10.99 13.32
CA THR A 195 12.41 -9.77 13.98
C THR A 195 11.50 -8.62 13.57
N ILE A 196 10.94 -7.91 14.55
CA ILE A 196 10.00 -6.81 14.33
C ILE A 196 10.72 -5.49 14.52
N GLU A 197 11.07 -4.85 13.41
CA GLU A 197 11.64 -3.51 13.41
C GLU A 197 10.57 -2.45 13.75
N PRO A 198 10.96 -1.27 14.26
CA PRO A 198 10.02 -0.15 14.42
C PRO A 198 9.29 0.19 13.12
N GLN A 199 7.97 0.32 13.21
CA GLN A 199 7.11 0.63 12.06
C GLN A 199 6.62 2.07 12.11
N VAL A 200 6.20 2.60 10.96
CA VAL A 200 5.51 3.90 10.91
C VAL A 200 4.12 3.74 11.50
N VAL A 201 3.73 4.64 12.40
CA VAL A 201 2.44 4.63 13.07
C VAL A 201 1.64 5.86 12.69
N ASP A 202 0.34 5.70 12.49
CA ASP A 202 -0.53 6.80 12.11
C ASP A 202 -0.67 7.86 13.22
N ASN A 203 -0.97 9.11 12.81
CA ASN A 203 -1.08 10.28 13.68
C ASN A 203 0.19 10.67 14.47
N THR A 204 1.36 10.16 14.08
CA THR A 204 2.66 10.47 14.69
C THR A 204 3.45 11.52 13.91
N GLU A 205 4.63 11.92 14.41
CA GLU A 205 5.53 12.80 13.66
C GLU A 205 6.09 12.08 12.43
N GLU A 206 6.36 10.79 12.55
CA GLU A 206 6.87 9.92 11.50
C GLU A 206 5.90 9.82 10.32
N SER A 207 4.60 9.60 10.57
CA SER A 207 3.61 9.55 9.48
C SER A 207 3.38 10.92 8.83
N ARG A 208 3.47 12.01 9.61
CA ARG A 208 3.43 13.38 9.06
C ARG A 208 4.67 13.70 8.20
N ALA A 209 5.85 13.25 8.63
CA ALA A 209 7.08 13.38 7.87
C ALA A 209 7.02 12.59 6.56
N LEU A 210 6.50 11.36 6.59
CA LEU A 210 6.27 10.54 5.39
C LEU A 210 5.31 11.23 4.40
N TYR A 211 4.23 11.82 4.90
CA TYR A 211 3.31 12.58 4.05
C TYR A 211 4.01 13.80 3.42
N ALA A 212 4.78 14.57 4.21
CA ALA A 212 5.54 15.71 3.72
C ALA A 212 6.60 15.33 2.67
N GLU A 213 7.29 14.20 2.89
CA GLU A 213 8.21 13.60 1.92
C GLU A 213 7.51 13.28 0.60
N GLY A 214 6.35 12.62 0.65
CA GLY A 214 5.53 12.31 -0.54
C GLY A 214 5.13 13.56 -1.32
N GLN A 215 4.71 14.61 -0.62
CA GLN A 215 4.34 15.89 -1.25
C GLN A 215 5.54 16.61 -1.88
N ALA A 216 6.72 16.56 -1.24
CA ALA A 216 7.94 17.10 -1.82
C ALA A 216 8.35 16.34 -3.09
N TRP A 217 8.30 15.01 -3.04
CA TRP A 217 8.64 14.13 -4.16
C TRP A 217 7.72 14.32 -5.38
N LEU A 218 6.41 14.55 -5.15
CA LEU A 218 5.48 14.90 -6.23
C LEU A 218 5.85 16.21 -6.92
N ARG A 219 6.22 17.24 -6.16
CA ARG A 219 6.58 18.56 -6.70
C ARG A 219 7.89 18.55 -7.47
N GLU A 220 8.82 17.67 -7.12
CA GLU A 220 10.05 17.50 -7.90
C GLU A 220 9.81 16.83 -9.26
N GLY A 221 8.65 16.19 -9.46
CA GLY A 221 8.25 15.58 -10.73
C GLY A 221 7.50 16.49 -11.68
N SER A 222 7.27 17.76 -11.31
CA SER A 222 6.59 18.76 -12.16
C SER A 222 7.53 19.46 -13.13
#